data_AF-A0A4Y3IK26-F1
#
_entry.id   AF-A0A4Y3IK26-F1
#
_cell.length_a   1.000
_cell.length_b   1.000
_cell.length_c   1.000
_cell.angle_alpha   90.00
_cell.angle_beta   90.00
_cell.angle_gamma   90.00
#
_symmetry.space_group_name_H-M   'P 1'
#
loop_
_entity.id
_entity.type
_entity.pdbx_description
1 polymer ?
#
loop_
_entity_poly.entity_id
_entity_poly.type
_entity_poly.pdbx_seq_one_letter_code
_entity_poly.pdbx_strand_id
1 'polypeptide(L)'
;MNDHHKGIWYAYIGSILTPFTLLLSGVIAIVYAGYRLDKDEDSDVVISHYYSLIRNFFLFLTFFVVLIVTVATSNGVLIGVNDYWARNSALVEIAHFIPIAGGVISAIAIAVWFVRMFRGMRLLKENKPVVQAKSLHQFSQT
;
A
#
# COMPACT_ATOMS: atom_id res chain seq x y z
N MET A 1 -9.18 -11.28 25.78
CA MET A 1 -9.21 -10.44 24.57
C MET A 1 -10.67 -10.08 24.32
N ASN A 2 -11.06 -8.82 24.57
CA ASN A 2 -12.42 -8.34 24.29
C ASN A 2 -12.73 -8.49 22.79
N ASP A 3 -14.00 -8.68 22.44
CA ASP A 3 -14.42 -8.96 21.07
C ASP A 3 -14.06 -7.86 20.06
N HIS A 4 -13.87 -6.62 20.52
CA HIS A 4 -13.40 -5.49 19.71
C HIS A 4 -11.96 -5.69 19.16
N HIS A 5 -11.08 -6.39 19.88
CA HIS A 5 -9.71 -6.67 19.41
C HIS A 5 -9.67 -7.76 18.32
N LYS A 6 -10.70 -8.61 18.21
CA LYS A 6 -10.74 -9.68 17.18
C LYS A 6 -11.03 -9.11 15.80
N GLY A 7 -11.97 -8.17 15.71
CA GLY A 7 -12.38 -7.53 14.45
C GLY A 7 -11.21 -6.89 13.70
N ILE A 8 -10.42 -6.09 14.42
CA ILE A 8 -9.25 -5.43 13.82
C ILE A 8 -8.13 -6.40 13.45
N TRP A 9 -8.06 -7.56 14.11
CA TRP A 9 -7.10 -8.60 13.76
C TRP A 9 -7.41 -9.21 12.38
N TYR A 10 -8.70 -9.42 12.07
CA TYR A 10 -9.13 -9.84 10.73
C TYR A 10 -8.81 -8.78 9.66
N ALA A 11 -8.97 -7.49 9.98
CA ALA A 11 -8.60 -6.41 9.08
C ALA A 11 -7.09 -6.40 8.77
N TYR A 12 -6.24 -6.70 9.76
CA TYR A 12 -4.81 -6.90 9.55
C TYR A 12 -4.49 -8.10 8.66
N ILE A 13 -5.13 -9.25 8.86
CA ILE A 13 -4.94 -10.43 8.00
C ILE A 13 -5.34 -10.11 6.56
N GLY A 14 -6.51 -9.50 6.34
CA GLY A 14 -6.96 -9.08 5.01
C GLY A 14 -5.96 -8.13 4.35
N SER A 15 -5.36 -7.22 5.13
CA SER A 15 -4.33 -6.29 4.65
C SER A 15 -3.00 -6.99 4.32
N ILE A 16 -2.62 -8.04 5.05
CA ILE A 16 -1.43 -8.85 4.74
C ILE A 16 -1.59 -9.60 3.41
N LEU A 17 -2.80 -10.08 3.12
CA LEU A 17 -3.11 -10.79 1.88
C LEU A 17 -3.19 -9.87 0.64
N THR A 18 -3.20 -8.55 0.84
CA THR A 18 -3.40 -7.54 -0.21
C THR A 18 -2.49 -7.71 -1.44
N PRO A 19 -1.17 -7.97 -1.30
CA PRO A 19 -0.29 -8.17 -2.44
C PRO A 19 -0.58 -9.46 -3.23
N PHE A 20 -1.17 -10.48 -2.58
CA PHE A 20 -1.41 -11.78 -3.20
C PHE A 20 -2.78 -11.89 -3.87
N THR A 21 -3.74 -11.08 -3.44
CA THR A 21 -5.12 -11.10 -3.98
C THR A 21 -5.39 -9.96 -4.96
N LEU A 22 -4.36 -9.37 -5.56
CA LEU A 22 -4.50 -8.18 -6.43
C LEU A 22 -5.34 -7.07 -5.76
N LEU A 23 -5.01 -6.76 -4.50
CA LEU A 23 -5.67 -5.75 -3.66
C LEU A 23 -7.08 -6.06 -3.15
N LEU A 24 -7.75 -7.10 -3.65
CA LEU A 24 -9.14 -7.41 -3.29
C LEU A 24 -9.34 -7.60 -1.77
N SER A 25 -8.46 -8.36 -1.11
CA SER A 25 -8.53 -8.55 0.35
C SER A 25 -8.29 -7.26 1.12
N GLY A 26 -7.46 -6.36 0.58
CA GLY A 26 -7.20 -5.05 1.14
C GLY A 26 -8.43 -4.15 1.06
N VAL A 27 -9.14 -4.15 -0.08
CA VAL A 27 -10.41 -3.43 -0.26
C VAL A 27 -11.44 -3.89 0.76
N ILE A 28 -11.61 -5.21 0.95
CA ILE A 28 -12.55 -5.75 1.95
C ILE A 28 -12.14 -5.28 3.36
N ALA A 29 -10.84 -5.30 3.69
CA ALA A 29 -10.34 -4.87 4.98
C ALA A 29 -10.59 -3.37 5.26
N ILE A 30 -10.42 -2.49 4.26
CA ILE A 30 -10.70 -1.05 4.44
C ILE A 30 -12.18 -0.74 4.49
N VAL A 31 -13.04 -1.46 3.77
CA VAL A 31 -14.50 -1.30 3.87
C VAL A 31 -14.96 -1.70 5.27
N TYR A 32 -14.44 -2.82 5.79
CA TYR A 32 -14.69 -3.23 7.17
C TYR A 32 -14.18 -2.20 8.19
N ALA A 33 -12.97 -1.68 8.01
CA ALA A 33 -12.40 -0.64 8.86
C ALA A 33 -13.24 0.65 8.84
N GLY A 34 -13.68 1.08 7.66
CA GLY A 34 -14.54 2.26 7.49
C GLY A 34 -15.90 2.08 8.15
N TYR A 35 -16.53 0.91 7.98
CA TYR A 35 -17.79 0.58 8.65
C TYR A 35 -17.68 0.60 10.18
N ARG A 36 -16.55 0.12 10.73
CA ARG A 36 -16.30 0.15 12.18
C ARG A 36 -16.01 1.55 12.70
N LEU A 37 -15.32 2.38 11.93
CA LEU A 37 -15.08 3.78 12.25
C LEU A 37 -16.38 4.60 12.27
N ASP A 38 -17.29 4.36 11.33
CA ASP A 38 -18.59 5.06 11.27
C ASP A 38 -19.49 4.76 12.48
N LYS A 39 -19.37 3.55 13.04
CA LYS A 39 -20.11 3.15 14.23
C LYS A 39 -19.61 3.77 15.53
N ASP A 40 -18.35 4.23 15.57
CA ASP A 40 -17.71 4.89 16.73
C ASP A 40 -17.86 4.16 18.10
N GLU A 41 -18.06 2.84 18.07
CA GLU A 41 -18.22 1.98 19.27
C GLU A 41 -16.89 1.38 19.75
N ASP A 42 -15.79 1.68 19.06
CA ASP A 42 -14.47 1.09 19.28
C ASP A 42 -13.57 1.96 20.18
N SER A 43 -12.67 1.35 20.95
CA SER A 43 -11.70 2.11 21.74
C SER A 43 -10.76 2.97 20.87
N ASP A 44 -10.29 4.11 21.37
CA ASP A 44 -9.33 5.00 20.70
C ASP A 44 -8.12 4.27 20.08
N VAL A 45 -7.63 3.24 20.76
CA VAL A 45 -6.54 2.39 20.28
C VAL A 45 -6.95 1.72 18.97
N VAL A 46 -8.07 1.00 18.96
CA VAL A 46 -8.60 0.28 17.80
C VAL A 46 -8.92 1.24 16.63
N ILE A 47 -9.52 2.40 16.94
CA ILE A 47 -9.78 3.46 15.97
C ILE A 47 -8.47 3.92 15.28
N SER A 48 -7.40 4.16 16.05
CA SER A 48 -6.11 4.57 15.48
C SER A 48 -5.51 3.54 14.51
N HIS A 49 -5.74 2.25 14.76
CA HIS A 49 -5.29 1.18 13.89
C HIS A 49 -6.11 1.12 12.59
N TYR A 50 -7.43 1.32 12.64
CA TYR A 50 -8.26 1.39 11.43
C TYR A 50 -7.85 2.56 10.52
N TYR A 51 -7.63 3.75 11.07
CA TYR A 51 -7.11 4.89 10.30
C TYR A 51 -5.75 4.58 9.68
N SER A 52 -4.84 3.95 10.44
CA SER A 52 -3.54 3.55 9.91
C SER A 52 -3.65 2.51 8.79
N LEU A 53 -4.57 1.55 8.88
CA LEU A 53 -4.79 0.54 7.85
C LEU A 53 -5.29 1.17 6.55
N ILE A 54 -6.32 2.03 6.65
CA ILE A 54 -6.89 2.75 5.50
C ILE A 54 -5.82 3.59 4.81
N ARG A 55 -5.09 4.42 5.58
CA ARG A 55 -4.03 5.27 5.03
C ARG A 55 -2.94 4.44 4.33
N ASN A 56 -2.47 3.39 4.98
CA ASN A 56 -1.42 2.55 4.40
C ASN A 56 -1.91 1.91 3.10
N PHE A 57 -3.15 1.38 3.08
CA PHE A 57 -3.72 0.79 1.87
C PHE A 57 -3.73 1.77 0.70
N PHE A 58 -4.19 3.00 0.90
CA PHE A 58 -4.19 4.00 -0.17
C PHE A 58 -2.77 4.37 -0.63
N LEU A 59 -1.81 4.51 0.29
CA LEU A 59 -0.41 4.74 -0.08
C LEU A 59 0.16 3.58 -0.92
N PHE A 60 -0.19 2.35 -0.57
CA PHE A 60 0.20 1.16 -1.31
C PHE A 60 -0.46 1.11 -2.70
N LEU A 61 -1.76 1.33 -2.77
CA LEU A 61 -2.54 1.40 -4.01
C LEU A 61 -1.96 2.47 -4.95
N THR A 62 -1.81 3.72 -4.48
CA THR A 62 -1.28 4.82 -5.29
C THR A 62 0.11 4.50 -5.81
N PHE A 63 0.99 3.95 -4.96
CA PHE A 63 2.33 3.54 -5.37
C PHE A 63 2.29 2.54 -6.53
N PHE A 64 1.49 1.46 -6.42
CA PHE A 64 1.40 0.45 -7.46
C PHE A 64 0.79 0.97 -8.75
N VAL A 65 -0.27 1.78 -8.66
CA VAL A 65 -0.90 2.40 -9.83
C VAL A 65 0.12 3.27 -10.58
N VAL A 66 0.83 4.14 -9.87
CA VAL A 66 1.85 5.02 -10.47
C VAL A 66 3.00 4.20 -11.08
N LEU A 67 3.46 3.17 -10.39
CA LEU A 67 4.54 2.31 -10.87
C LEU A 67 4.16 1.56 -12.16
N ILE A 68 2.97 0.95 -12.19
CA ILE A 68 2.47 0.22 -13.37
C ILE A 68 2.32 1.16 -14.57
N VAL A 69 1.67 2.32 -14.37
CA VAL A 69 1.50 3.31 -15.44
C VAL A 69 2.86 3.78 -15.95
N THR A 70 3.81 4.05 -15.06
CA THR A 70 5.15 4.49 -15.44
C THR A 70 5.89 3.42 -16.25
N VAL A 71 5.90 2.16 -15.78
CA VAL A 71 6.54 1.03 -16.48
C VAL A 71 5.91 0.82 -17.87
N ALA A 72 4.58 0.83 -17.95
CA ALA A 72 3.85 0.65 -19.19
C ALA A 72 4.12 1.79 -20.18
N THR A 73 4.05 3.04 -19.72
CA THR A 73 4.29 4.23 -20.56
C THR A 73 5.74 4.28 -21.03
N SER A 74 6.72 4.08 -20.15
CA SER A 74 8.14 4.11 -20.54
C SER A 74 8.46 3.02 -21.56
N ASN A 75 7.95 1.80 -21.37
CA ASN A 75 8.15 0.71 -22.32
C ASN A 75 7.47 1.00 -23.67
N GLY A 76 6.20 1.46 -23.64
CA GLY A 76 5.46 1.80 -24.86
C GLY A 76 6.10 2.94 -25.67
N VAL A 77 6.62 3.97 -24.99
CA VAL A 77 7.34 5.07 -25.65
C VAL A 77 8.63 4.58 -26.30
N LEU A 78 9.41 3.74 -25.63
CA LEU A 78 10.68 3.23 -26.17
C LEU A 78 10.48 2.33 -27.39
N ILE A 79 9.49 1.42 -27.35
CA ILE A 79 9.14 0.59 -28.50
C ILE A 79 8.65 1.47 -29.65
N GLY A 80 7.79 2.46 -29.37
CA GLY A 80 7.32 3.40 -30.39
C GLY A 80 8.44 4.21 -31.04
N VAL A 81 9.39 4.73 -30.26
CA VAL A 81 10.54 5.46 -30.81
C VAL A 81 11.41 4.53 -31.68
N ASN A 82 11.63 3.29 -31.24
CA ASN A 82 12.40 2.32 -32.00
C ASN A 82 11.75 1.96 -33.34
N ASP A 83 10.42 1.78 -33.37
CA ASP A 83 9.71 1.30 -34.55
C ASP A 83 9.45 2.40 -35.58
N TYR A 84 9.20 3.63 -35.14
CA TYR A 84 8.81 4.74 -36.02
C TYR A 84 9.95 5.70 -36.39
N TRP A 85 10.95 5.90 -35.51
CA TRP A 85 11.93 6.99 -35.69
C TRP A 85 13.38 6.50 -35.80
N ALA A 86 13.81 5.59 -34.91
CA ALA A 86 15.20 5.16 -34.85
C ALA A 86 15.32 3.68 -34.46
N ARG A 87 15.45 2.80 -35.46
CA ARG A 87 15.75 1.38 -35.22
C ARG A 87 17.14 1.25 -34.61
N ASN A 88 17.19 1.06 -33.30
CA ASN A 88 18.43 0.93 -32.55
C ASN A 88 18.29 -0.20 -31.52
N SER A 89 19.18 -1.18 -31.59
CA SER A 89 19.21 -2.31 -30.66
C SER A 89 19.35 -1.87 -29.20
N ALA A 90 20.00 -0.73 -28.93
CA ALA A 90 20.13 -0.18 -27.59
C ALA A 90 18.79 0.24 -26.96
N LEU A 91 17.83 0.74 -27.76
CA LEU A 91 16.50 1.11 -27.26
C LEU A 91 15.68 -0.12 -26.87
N VAL A 92 15.83 -1.21 -27.63
CA VAL A 92 15.18 -2.50 -27.35
C VAL A 92 15.73 -3.12 -26.07
N GLU A 93 17.04 -3.01 -25.82
CA GLU A 93 17.67 -3.51 -24.60
C GLU A 93 17.17 -2.77 -23.34
N ILE A 94 17.11 -1.44 -23.40
CA ILE A 94 16.58 -0.60 -22.31
C ILE A 94 15.09 -0.90 -22.06
N ALA A 95 14.30 -1.10 -23.12
CA ALA A 95 12.88 -1.44 -23.00
C ALA A 95 12.64 -2.76 -22.23
N HIS A 96 13.50 -3.77 -22.42
CA HIS A 96 13.43 -5.03 -21.65
C HIS A 96 13.85 -4.86 -20.19
N PHE A 97 14.72 -3.90 -19.87
CA PHE A 97 15.17 -3.65 -18.51
C PHE A 97 14.09 -3.00 -17.63
N ILE A 98 13.25 -2.14 -18.20
CA ILE A 98 12.25 -1.36 -17.44
C ILE A 98 11.27 -2.23 -16.63
N PRO A 99 10.65 -3.29 -17.20
CA PRO A 99 9.80 -4.20 -16.42
C PRO A 99 10.55 -4.90 -15.28
N ILE A 100 11.82 -5.25 -15.47
CA ILE A 100 12.65 -5.90 -14.45
C ILE A 100 12.90 -4.94 -13.28
N ALA A 101 13.31 -3.70 -13.58
CA ALA A 101 13.49 -2.66 -12.57
C ALA A 101 12.19 -2.37 -11.81
N GLY A 102 11.05 -2.27 -12.51
CA GLY A 102 9.73 -2.14 -11.92
C GLY A 102 9.37 -3.31 -10.99
N GLY A 103 9.71 -4.54 -11.38
CA GLY A 103 9.54 -5.74 -10.57
C GLY A 103 10.35 -5.71 -9.26
N VAL A 104 11.62 -5.30 -9.33
CA VAL A 104 12.49 -5.15 -8.15
C VAL A 104 11.94 -4.09 -7.19
N ILE A 105 11.56 -2.93 -7.71
CA ILE A 105 10.96 -1.85 -6.93
C ILE A 105 9.66 -2.31 -6.25
N SER A 106 8.83 -3.06 -6.98
CA SER A 106 7.59 -3.65 -6.45
C SER A 106 7.87 -4.62 -5.30
N ALA A 107 8.86 -5.50 -5.45
CA ALA A 107 9.23 -6.47 -4.40
C ALA A 107 9.67 -5.76 -3.11
N ILE A 108 10.46 -4.69 -3.21
CA ILE A 108 10.86 -3.87 -2.07
C ILE A 108 9.64 -3.23 -1.40
N ALA A 109 8.72 -2.67 -2.19
CA ALA A 109 7.50 -2.07 -1.65
C ALA A 109 6.62 -3.08 -0.90
N ILE A 110 6.50 -4.31 -1.42
CA ILE A 110 5.80 -5.42 -0.76
C ILE A 110 6.50 -5.79 0.56
N ALA A 111 7.83 -5.85 0.58
CA ALA A 111 8.57 -6.10 1.82
C ALA A 111 8.30 -4.99 2.86
N VAL A 112 8.36 -3.72 2.45
CA VAL A 112 8.04 -2.57 3.33
C VAL A 112 6.58 -2.63 3.82
N TRP A 113 5.64 -3.06 2.98
CA TRP A 113 4.25 -3.28 3.36
C TRP A 113 4.12 -4.31 4.49
N PHE A 114 4.75 -5.47 4.34
CA PHE A 114 4.74 -6.49 5.38
C PHE A 114 5.31 -5.96 6.70
N VAL A 115 6.45 -5.27 6.66
CA VAL A 115 7.04 -4.66 7.87
C VAL A 115 6.06 -3.71 8.56
N ARG A 116 5.33 -2.89 7.80
CA ARG A 116 4.30 -1.99 8.34
C ARG A 116 3.15 -2.75 8.98
N MET A 117 2.65 -3.82 8.35
CA MET A 117 1.57 -4.64 8.89
C MET A 117 1.98 -5.37 10.17
N PHE A 118 3.15 -6.01 10.18
CA PHE A 118 3.66 -6.69 11.37
C PHE A 118 3.91 -5.73 12.53
N ARG A 119 4.45 -4.52 12.26
CA ARG A 119 4.61 -3.49 13.29
C ARG A 119 3.26 -3.05 13.86
N GLY A 120 2.25 -2.87 13.02
CA GLY A 120 0.88 -2.54 13.45
C GLY A 120 0.27 -3.63 14.34
N MET A 121 0.37 -4.90 13.95
CA MET A 121 -0.10 -6.02 14.76
C MET A 121 0.63 -6.15 16.09
N ARG A 122 1.93 -5.85 16.13
CA ARG A 122 2.70 -5.85 17.39
C ARG A 122 2.20 -4.77 18.35
N LEU A 123 1.99 -3.55 17.86
CA LEU A 123 1.43 -2.45 18.65
C LEU A 123 0.02 -2.79 19.18
N LEU A 124 -0.80 -3.45 18.36
CA LEU A 124 -2.13 -3.91 18.75
C LEU A 124 -2.06 -4.93 19.90
N LYS A 125 -1.11 -5.89 19.83
CA LYS A 125 -0.87 -6.85 20.93
C LYS A 125 -0.43 -6.18 22.22
N GLU A 126 0.30 -5.08 22.12
CA GLU A 126 0.71 -4.25 23.27
C GLU A 126 -0.38 -3.27 23.72
N ASN A 127 -1.56 -3.28 23.09
CA ASN A 127 -2.66 -2.33 23.30
C ASN A 127 -2.23 -0.86 23.19
N LYS A 128 -1.29 -0.57 22.29
CA LYS A 128 -0.76 0.77 22.04
C LYS A 128 -1.34 1.35 20.76
N PRO A 129 -1.73 2.63 20.75
CA PRO A 129 -2.23 3.27 19.54
C PRO A 129 -1.12 3.40 18.48
N VAL A 130 -1.52 3.45 17.22
CA VAL A 130 -0.59 3.76 16.13
C VAL A 130 -0.36 5.25 16.10
N VAL A 131 0.75 5.71 16.65
CA VAL A 131 1.18 7.11 16.52
C VAL A 131 1.52 7.38 15.06
N GLN A 132 0.66 8.17 14.41
CA GLN A 132 0.89 8.59 13.04
C GLN A 132 1.85 9.79 13.07
N ALA A 133 2.91 9.76 12.26
CA ALA A 133 3.72 10.95 12.03
C ALA A 133 2.80 12.05 11.47
N LYS A 134 2.80 13.22 12.11
CA LYS A 134 2.04 14.41 11.70
C LYS A 134 2.17 14.60 10.18
N SER A 135 1.05 14.76 9.48
CA SER A 135 1.09 15.16 8.08
C SER A 135 1.66 16.57 7.99
N LEU A 136 2.30 16.93 6.88
CA LEU A 136 2.93 18.25 6.65
C LEU A 136 1.98 19.43 6.98
N HIS A 137 0.66 19.23 6.86
CA HIS A 137 -0.36 20.22 7.21
C HIS A 137 -0.48 20.55 8.70
N GLN A 138 0.02 19.70 9.61
CA GLN A 138 -0.01 19.94 11.07
C GLN A 138 1.21 20.72 11.59
N PHE A 139 2.14 21.12 10.71
CA PHE A 139 3.21 22.06 11.03
C PHE A 139 2.85 23.52 10.74
N SER A 140 1.71 23.77 10.08
CA SER A 140 1.26 25.12 9.73
C SER A 140 0.39 25.78 10.81
N GLN A 141 0.10 25.08 11.93
CA GLN A 141 -0.79 25.57 12.99
C GLN A 141 -0.10 25.72 14.35
N THR A 142 1.17 26.07 14.35
CA THR A 142 1.90 26.49 15.56
C THR A 142 2.40 27.90 15.40
#